data_AF-A0AAQ3TZ28-F1
#
_entry.id   AF-A0AAQ3TZ28-F1
#
_cell.length_a   1.000
_cell.length_b   1.000
_cell.length_c   1.000
_cell.angle_alpha   90.00
_cell.angle_beta   90.00
_cell.angle_gamma   90.00
#
_symmetry.space_group_name_H-M   'P 1'
#
loop_
_entity.id
_entity.type
_entity.pdbx_description
1 polymer ?
#
loop_
_entity_poly.entity_id
_entity_poly.type
_entity_poly.pdbx_seq_one_letter_code
_entity_poly.pdbx_strand_id
1 'polypeptide(L)'
;MNMLNKAIGSPSGLVISTDAGKGIDGAVTKVFSNECMRHLVKNFQKRYRGEVFERNLWPAARAYRKSTFQRHYNEMNEACPATMKWLADNHKLLWARSMFSHSSKCDYCTNNIEECFNSCVKDDKSLPVIDLMDKIRQMIMERFCTRVRIAEKLTGKILPCVMKDLHEKSRNLNFSITKCTPMIGEVGGVNKDLIPWRFTMDLERRECSCGAW
;
A
#
# COMPACT_ATOMS: atom_id res chain seq x y z
N MET A 1 0.40 -14.23 23.98
CA MET A 1 0.80 -13.96 22.58
C MET A 1 0.50 -15.13 21.63
N ASN A 2 0.59 -16.40 22.04
CA ASN A 2 0.14 -17.55 21.21
C ASN A 2 -1.34 -17.49 20.82
N MET A 3 -2.19 -16.76 21.55
CA MET A 3 -3.60 -16.61 21.21
C MET A 3 -3.85 -15.82 19.91
N LEU A 4 -2.98 -14.86 19.57
CA LEU A 4 -3.13 -14.08 18.33
C LEU A 4 -2.83 -14.97 17.12
N ASN A 5 -1.74 -15.74 17.18
CA ASN A 5 -1.42 -16.72 16.14
C ASN A 5 -2.46 -17.85 16.08
N LYS A 6 -2.99 -18.32 17.23
CA LYS A 6 -4.09 -19.29 17.23
C LYS A 6 -5.39 -18.76 16.62
N ALA A 7 -5.70 -17.48 16.80
CA ALA A 7 -6.92 -16.87 16.29
C ALA A 7 -6.83 -16.54 14.79
N ILE A 8 -5.69 -16.01 14.32
CA ILE A 8 -5.50 -15.54 12.94
C ILE A 8 -4.90 -16.64 12.05
N GLY A 9 -4.07 -17.51 12.61
CA GLY A 9 -3.21 -18.42 11.86
C GLY A 9 -2.07 -17.71 11.14
N SER A 10 -1.47 -18.41 10.19
CA SER A 10 -0.45 -17.87 9.26
C SER A 10 -0.80 -18.24 7.80
N PRO A 11 -1.96 -17.79 7.27
CA PRO A 11 -2.32 -18.07 5.89
C PRO A 11 -1.32 -17.46 4.92
N SER A 12 -1.14 -18.11 3.77
CA SER A 12 -0.28 -17.59 2.70
C SER A 12 -0.73 -16.20 2.27
N GLY A 13 0.21 -15.26 2.22
CA GLY A 13 -0.06 -13.87 1.81
C GLY A 13 -0.56 -12.95 2.92
N LEU A 14 -0.63 -13.40 4.19
CA LEU A 14 -1.06 -12.55 5.31
C LEU A 14 -0.17 -11.31 5.45
N VAL A 15 -0.80 -10.14 5.46
CA VAL A 15 -0.18 -8.86 5.82
C VAL A 15 -0.95 -8.28 6.97
N ILE A 16 -0.24 -7.83 8.00
CA ILE A 16 -0.82 -7.09 9.12
C ILE A 16 -0.38 -5.66 9.00
N SER A 17 -1.37 -4.77 8.93
CA SER A 17 -1.19 -3.35 9.15
C SER A 17 -1.71 -3.05 10.57
N THR A 18 -0.97 -2.24 11.32
CA THR A 18 -1.33 -1.85 12.68
C THR A 18 -0.94 -0.40 12.95
N ASP A 19 -1.74 0.26 13.79
CA ASP A 19 -1.51 1.63 14.25
C ASP A 19 -0.39 1.75 15.29
N ALA A 20 0.30 0.64 15.58
CA ALA A 20 1.44 0.53 16.49
C ALA A 20 1.16 1.09 17.90
N GLY A 21 -0.06 0.91 18.42
CA GLY A 21 -0.27 1.01 19.86
C GLY A 21 0.71 0.10 20.61
N LYS A 22 1.37 0.59 21.66
CA LYS A 22 2.50 -0.09 22.34
C LYS A 22 2.27 -1.57 22.67
N GLY A 23 1.02 -1.95 22.99
CA GLY A 23 0.66 -3.35 23.28
C GLY A 23 0.47 -4.23 22.03
N ILE A 24 -0.03 -3.65 20.93
CA ILE A 24 -0.25 -4.36 19.66
C ILE A 24 1.07 -4.52 18.91
N ASP A 25 1.91 -3.49 18.92
CA ASP A 25 3.24 -3.50 18.29
C ASP A 25 4.08 -4.68 18.82
N GLY A 26 4.20 -4.82 20.14
CA GLY A 26 4.95 -5.93 20.74
C GLY A 26 4.40 -7.32 20.41
N ALA A 27 3.08 -7.47 20.23
CA ALA A 27 2.47 -8.75 19.88
C ALA A 27 2.60 -9.06 18.38
N VAL A 28 2.42 -8.05 17.52
CA VAL A 28 2.52 -8.18 16.06
C VAL A 28 3.97 -8.38 15.65
N THR A 29 4.92 -7.57 16.12
CA THR A 29 6.35 -7.71 15.80
C THR A 29 6.93 -9.06 16.21
N LYS A 30 6.42 -9.67 17.29
CA LYS A 30 6.86 -10.99 17.74
C LYS A 30 6.35 -12.14 16.86
N VAL A 31 5.26 -11.94 16.13
CA VAL A 31 4.56 -12.99 15.38
C VAL A 31 4.65 -12.77 13.86
N PHE A 32 4.78 -11.52 13.41
CA PHE A 32 4.71 -11.10 12.01
C PHE A 32 5.83 -10.09 11.70
N SER A 33 6.44 -10.24 10.52
CA SER A 33 7.75 -9.64 10.19
C SER A 33 7.70 -8.33 9.40
N ASN A 34 6.60 -7.56 9.49
CA ASN A 34 6.36 -6.40 8.64
C ASN A 34 6.16 -5.13 9.48
N GLU A 35 6.69 -4.00 9.00
CA GLU A 35 6.52 -2.70 9.66
C GLU A 35 5.68 -1.74 8.82
N CYS A 36 4.84 -0.95 9.50
CA CYS A 36 4.07 0.11 8.86
C CYS A 36 4.99 1.26 8.41
N MET A 37 4.96 1.56 7.11
CA MET A 37 5.76 2.61 6.50
C MET A 37 5.55 3.99 7.15
N ARG A 38 4.31 4.35 7.53
CA ARG A 38 4.03 5.66 8.15
C ARG A 38 4.76 5.80 9.49
N HIS A 39 4.88 4.72 10.26
CA HIS A 39 5.62 4.71 11.51
C HIS A 39 7.12 4.81 11.28
N LEU A 40 7.66 4.05 10.33
CA LEU A 40 9.06 4.17 9.93
C LEU A 40 9.40 5.59 9.51
N VAL A 41 8.62 6.19 8.62
CA VAL A 41 8.83 7.58 8.16
C VAL A 41 8.75 8.56 9.33
N LYS A 42 7.74 8.43 10.20
CA LYS A 42 7.58 9.31 11.37
C LYS A 42 8.76 9.20 12.33
N ASN A 43 9.27 7.99 12.59
CA ASN A 43 10.42 7.79 13.46
C ASN A 43 11.71 8.28 12.80
N PHE A 44 11.88 8.04 11.50
CA PHE A 44 13.00 8.54 10.72
C PHE A 44 13.05 10.08 10.75
N GLN A 45 11.93 10.75 10.47
CA GLN A 45 11.83 12.22 10.42
C GLN A 45 12.01 12.93 11.77
N LYS A 46 11.92 12.20 12.90
CA LYS A 46 12.30 12.74 14.21
C LYS A 46 13.82 12.90 14.35
N ARG A 47 14.60 12.09 13.64
CA ARG A 47 16.06 12.01 13.79
C ARG A 47 16.81 12.58 12.59
N TYR A 48 16.29 12.34 11.39
CA TYR A 48 16.91 12.74 10.13
C TYR A 48 15.91 13.51 9.29
N ARG A 49 16.31 14.70 8.85
CA ARG A 49 15.53 15.59 8.00
C ARG A 49 16.39 16.09 6.86
N GLY A 50 15.76 16.52 5.78
CA GLY A 50 16.43 17.03 4.61
C GLY A 50 15.72 16.65 3.33
N GLU A 51 15.85 17.49 2.31
CA GLU A 51 15.16 17.35 1.03
C GLU A 51 15.42 15.99 0.37
N VAL A 52 16.67 15.49 0.44
CA VAL A 52 17.04 14.19 -0.12
C VAL A 52 16.20 13.05 0.48
N PHE A 53 15.96 13.06 1.79
CA PHE A 53 15.18 12.01 2.46
C PHE A 53 13.69 12.16 2.21
N GLU A 54 13.18 13.40 2.21
CA GLU A 54 11.77 13.67 1.90
C GLU A 54 11.42 13.25 0.47
N ARG A 55 12.36 13.46 -0.47
CA ARG A 55 12.22 13.09 -1.88
C ARG A 55 12.35 11.59 -2.12
N ASN A 56 13.13 10.85 -1.31
CA ASN A 56 13.49 9.46 -1.61
C ASN A 56 12.87 8.40 -0.70
N LEU A 57 12.60 8.70 0.57
CA LEU A 57 12.15 7.67 1.53
C LEU A 57 10.76 7.13 1.17
N TRP A 58 9.83 8.02 0.79
CA TRP A 58 8.49 7.60 0.37
C TRP A 58 8.51 6.79 -0.94
N PRO A 59 9.16 7.27 -2.01
CA PRO A 59 9.30 6.50 -3.24
C PRO A 59 10.02 5.16 -3.04
N ALA A 60 11.05 5.09 -2.19
CA ALA A 60 11.73 3.84 -1.87
C ALA A 60 10.73 2.80 -1.35
N ALA A 61 9.97 3.12 -0.30
CA ALA A 61 9.09 2.12 0.28
C ALA A 61 7.85 1.80 -0.57
N ARG A 62 7.41 2.71 -1.45
CA ARG A 62 6.28 2.45 -2.38
C ARG A 62 6.70 1.71 -3.66
N ALA A 63 8.00 1.56 -3.90
CA ALA A 63 8.53 0.96 -5.11
C ALA A 63 8.02 -0.49 -5.31
N TYR A 64 7.47 -0.79 -6.48
CA TYR A 64 7.06 -2.16 -6.85
C TYR A 64 8.26 -3.05 -7.22
N ARG A 65 9.33 -2.44 -7.74
CA ARG A 65 10.56 -3.10 -8.19
C ARG A 65 11.70 -2.90 -7.20
N LYS A 66 12.49 -3.95 -6.98
CA LYS A 66 13.70 -3.91 -6.13
C LYS A 66 14.74 -2.92 -6.67
N SER A 67 14.89 -2.80 -7.99
CA SER A 67 15.81 -1.84 -8.60
C SER A 67 15.42 -0.39 -8.32
N THR A 68 14.13 -0.06 -8.39
CA THR A 68 13.62 1.28 -8.05
C THR A 68 13.83 1.58 -6.57
N PHE A 69 13.56 0.61 -5.68
CA PHE A 69 13.90 0.72 -4.26
C PHE A 69 15.39 1.01 -4.06
N GLN A 70 16.26 0.20 -4.68
CA GLN A 70 17.71 0.31 -4.50
C GLN A 70 18.23 1.68 -4.96
N ARG A 71 17.70 2.23 -6.05
CA ARG A 71 18.05 3.57 -6.52
C ARG A 71 17.79 4.63 -5.45
N HIS A 72 16.57 4.69 -4.92
CA HIS A 72 16.22 5.66 -3.88
C HIS A 72 16.98 5.41 -2.57
N TYR A 73 17.22 4.14 -2.22
CA TYR A 73 18.02 3.75 -1.06
C TYR A 73 19.47 4.24 -1.20
N ASN A 74 20.08 4.07 -2.38
CA ASN A 74 21.44 4.49 -2.66
C ASN A 74 21.59 6.01 -2.61
N GLU A 75 20.65 6.78 -3.18
CA GLU A 75 20.67 8.25 -3.09
C GLU A 75 20.68 8.74 -1.63
N MET A 76 19.86 8.12 -0.76
CA MET A 76 19.86 8.44 0.67
C MET A 76 21.15 7.99 1.37
N ASN A 77 21.70 6.83 0.97
CA ASN A 77 22.96 6.31 1.50
C ASN A 77 24.15 7.20 1.16
N GLU A 78 24.22 7.68 -0.08
CA GLU A 78 25.28 8.60 -0.54
C GLU A 78 25.22 9.94 0.19
N ALA A 79 24.01 10.47 0.41
CA ALA A 79 23.83 11.72 1.15
C ALA A 79 24.18 11.60 2.64
N CYS A 80 23.82 10.49 3.29
CA CYS A 80 24.21 10.24 4.68
C CYS A 80 24.17 8.75 5.03
N PRO A 81 25.30 8.03 4.99
CA PRO A 81 25.36 6.60 5.29
C PRO A 81 24.88 6.25 6.71
N ALA A 82 25.05 7.18 7.66
CA ALA A 82 24.60 7.00 9.04
C ALA A 82 23.07 6.81 9.14
N THR A 83 22.29 7.42 8.23
CA THR A 83 20.83 7.24 8.18
C THR A 83 20.44 5.82 7.81
N MET A 84 21.15 5.23 6.84
CA MET A 84 20.86 3.88 6.36
C MET A 84 21.31 2.83 7.36
N LYS A 85 22.44 3.08 8.04
CA LYS A 85 22.85 2.28 9.20
C LYS A 85 21.78 2.32 10.31
N TRP A 86 21.28 3.51 10.66
CA TRP A 86 20.21 3.64 11.65
C TRP A 86 18.94 2.88 11.23
N LEU A 87 18.52 2.99 9.97
CA LEU A 87 17.40 2.22 9.45
C LEU A 87 17.64 0.71 9.60
N ALA A 88 18.80 0.20 9.21
CA ALA A 88 19.12 -1.22 9.34
C ALA A 88 19.13 -1.70 10.81
N ASP A 89 19.63 -0.88 11.73
CA ASP A 89 19.74 -1.23 13.14
C ASP A 89 18.38 -1.19 13.88
N ASN A 90 17.51 -0.25 13.51
CA ASN A 90 16.27 0.06 14.24
C ASN A 90 14.99 -0.46 13.56
N HIS A 91 15.03 -0.67 12.25
CA HIS A 91 13.89 -1.09 11.43
C HIS A 91 14.20 -2.41 10.71
N LYS A 92 14.29 -3.49 11.50
CA LYS A 92 14.69 -4.84 11.04
C LYS A 92 13.61 -5.57 10.25
N LEU A 93 12.39 -5.05 10.24
CA LEU A 93 11.25 -5.64 9.54
C LEU A 93 11.21 -5.16 8.08
N LEU A 94 10.48 -5.90 7.24
CA LEU A 94 10.26 -5.47 5.87
C LEU A 94 9.37 -4.22 5.85
N TRP A 95 9.85 -3.16 5.21
CA TRP A 95 9.14 -1.87 5.13
C TRP A 95 8.90 -1.38 3.71
N ALA A 96 9.55 -1.99 2.71
CA ALA A 96 9.39 -1.62 1.30
C ALA A 96 8.50 -2.61 0.54
N ARG A 97 7.60 -2.06 -0.29
CA ARG A 97 6.64 -2.84 -1.09
C ARG A 97 7.30 -3.89 -1.98
N SER A 98 8.45 -3.55 -2.57
CA SER A 98 9.22 -4.46 -3.42
C SER A 98 9.77 -5.68 -2.69
N MET A 99 9.78 -5.67 -1.35
CA MET A 99 10.24 -6.78 -0.51
C MET A 99 9.11 -7.72 -0.09
N PHE A 100 7.84 -7.30 -0.20
CA PHE A 100 6.70 -8.18 0.11
C PHE A 100 6.42 -9.17 -1.02
N SER A 101 5.80 -10.30 -0.66
CA SER A 101 5.31 -11.29 -1.62
C SER A 101 4.32 -10.66 -2.59
N HIS A 102 4.24 -11.16 -3.83
CA HIS A 102 3.35 -10.59 -4.84
C HIS A 102 1.87 -10.64 -4.40
N SER A 103 1.47 -11.73 -3.74
CA SER A 103 0.14 -11.91 -3.14
C SER A 103 -0.21 -10.89 -2.06
N SER A 104 0.81 -10.24 -1.48
CA SER A 104 0.70 -9.30 -0.37
C SER A 104 0.91 -7.84 -0.79
N LYS A 105 1.22 -7.57 -2.06
CA LYS A 105 1.43 -6.21 -2.57
C LYS A 105 0.07 -5.51 -2.66
N CYS A 106 -0.11 -4.48 -1.83
CA CYS A 106 -1.29 -3.64 -1.84
C CYS A 106 -0.92 -2.17 -2.01
N ASP A 107 -1.78 -1.41 -2.67
CA ASP A 107 -1.63 0.03 -2.87
C ASP A 107 -1.72 0.82 -1.56
N TYR A 108 -2.41 0.25 -0.57
CA TYR A 108 -2.51 0.78 0.79
C TYR A 108 -1.27 0.41 1.59
N CYS A 109 -0.30 1.32 1.61
CA CYS A 109 0.88 1.27 2.49
C CYS A 109 0.78 2.26 3.67
N THR A 110 -0.43 2.79 3.92
CA THR A 110 -0.72 3.74 5.00
C THR A 110 -1.79 3.17 5.92
N ASN A 111 -1.75 3.56 7.19
CA ASN A 111 -2.77 3.23 8.19
C ASN A 111 -4.13 3.95 7.96
N ASN A 112 -4.38 4.52 6.77
CA ASN A 112 -5.60 5.28 6.49
C ASN A 112 -6.87 4.43 6.71
N ILE A 113 -6.80 3.12 6.44
CA ILE A 113 -7.90 2.19 6.68
C ILE A 113 -8.19 2.07 8.18
N GLU A 114 -7.14 1.93 9.00
CA GLU A 114 -7.24 1.85 10.46
C GLU A 114 -7.73 3.17 11.05
N GLU A 115 -7.22 4.31 10.58
CA GLU A 115 -7.66 5.64 11.02
C GLU A 115 -9.13 5.90 10.66
N CYS A 116 -9.54 5.52 9.44
CA CYS A 116 -10.93 5.62 9.00
C CYS A 116 -11.85 4.75 9.88
N PHE A 117 -11.48 3.49 10.13
CA PHE A 117 -12.23 2.60 11.01
C PHE A 117 -12.30 3.16 12.44
N ASN A 118 -11.16 3.57 13.01
CA ASN A 118 -11.07 4.18 14.33
C ASN A 118 -11.93 5.42 14.47
N SER A 119 -12.04 6.22 13.40
CA SER A 119 -12.92 7.37 13.32
C SER A 119 -14.40 6.95 13.25
N CYS A 120 -14.73 5.93 12.48
CA CYS A 120 -16.10 5.43 12.34
C CYS A 120 -16.68 4.91 13.66
N VAL A 121 -15.89 4.23 14.48
CA VAL A 121 -16.36 3.68 15.77
C VAL A 121 -16.04 4.58 16.96
N LYS A 122 -15.51 5.79 16.73
CA LYS A 122 -14.92 6.65 17.78
C LYS A 122 -15.85 6.86 18.96
N ASP A 123 -17.12 7.16 18.68
CA ASP A 123 -18.11 7.52 19.70
C ASP A 123 -18.71 6.27 20.38
N ASP A 124 -18.58 5.10 19.74
CA ASP A 124 -19.10 3.82 20.22
C ASP A 124 -18.04 3.02 21.00
N LYS A 125 -16.77 3.47 21.03
CA LYS A 125 -15.65 2.75 21.68
C LYS A 125 -15.81 2.52 23.18
N SER A 126 -16.63 3.32 23.85
CA SER A 126 -16.92 3.20 25.29
C SER A 126 -17.95 2.12 25.62
N LEU A 127 -18.61 1.56 24.59
CA LEU A 127 -19.61 0.51 24.78
C LEU A 127 -18.96 -0.80 25.27
N PRO A 128 -19.71 -1.61 26.06
CA PRO A 128 -19.34 -3.00 26.32
C PRO A 128 -19.09 -3.77 25.02
N VAL A 129 -18.23 -4.80 25.07
CA VAL A 129 -17.78 -5.51 23.86
C VAL A 129 -18.94 -6.03 23.01
N ILE A 130 -19.98 -6.56 23.63
CA ILE A 130 -21.16 -7.09 22.92
C ILE A 130 -21.91 -5.97 22.20
N ASP A 131 -22.13 -4.84 22.88
CA ASP A 131 -22.84 -3.69 22.32
C ASP A 131 -22.04 -3.02 21.19
N LEU A 132 -20.72 -2.91 21.36
CA LEU A 132 -19.81 -2.44 20.30
C LEU A 132 -19.87 -3.34 19.07
N MET A 133 -19.87 -4.66 19.25
CA MET A 133 -20.00 -5.61 18.14
C MET A 133 -21.35 -5.48 17.44
N ASP A 134 -22.44 -5.30 18.17
CA ASP A 134 -23.75 -5.10 17.57
C ASP A 134 -23.83 -3.78 16.79
N LYS A 135 -23.23 -2.71 17.32
CA LYS A 135 -23.14 -1.42 16.65
C LYS A 135 -22.36 -1.51 15.34
N ILE A 136 -21.21 -2.18 15.34
CA ILE A 136 -20.43 -2.44 14.12
C ILE A 136 -21.24 -3.26 13.10
N ARG A 137 -21.98 -4.27 13.54
CA ARG A 137 -22.88 -5.06 12.68
C ARG A 137 -23.93 -4.17 12.02
N GLN A 138 -24.59 -3.29 12.77
CA GLN A 138 -25.57 -2.34 12.23
C GLN A 138 -24.95 -1.40 11.19
N MET A 139 -23.77 -0.83 11.46
CA MET A 139 -23.05 0.03 10.51
C MET A 139 -22.73 -0.69 9.19
N ILE A 140 -22.32 -1.97 9.27
CA ILE A 140 -22.05 -2.80 8.08
C ILE A 140 -23.35 -3.01 7.27
N MET A 141 -24.47 -3.31 7.95
CA MET A 141 -25.76 -3.51 7.31
C MET A 141 -26.25 -2.26 6.57
N GLU A 142 -26.19 -1.09 7.21
CA GLU A 142 -26.55 0.19 6.60
C GLU A 142 -25.69 0.47 5.36
N ARG A 143 -24.37 0.23 5.48
CA ARG A 143 -23.42 0.41 4.37
C ARG A 143 -23.74 -0.51 3.20
N PHE A 144 -24.09 -1.77 3.46
CA PHE A 144 -24.50 -2.71 2.42
C PHE A 144 -25.79 -2.29 1.75
N CYS A 145 -26.78 -1.84 2.52
CA CYS A 145 -28.02 -1.30 1.95
C CYS A 145 -27.75 -0.12 1.01
N THR A 146 -26.91 0.83 1.42
CA THR A 146 -26.49 1.95 0.55
C THR A 146 -25.79 1.45 -0.71
N ARG A 147 -24.86 0.49 -0.59
CA ARG A 147 -24.12 -0.06 -1.72
C ARG A 147 -25.03 -0.79 -2.72
N VAL A 148 -26.00 -1.56 -2.25
CA VAL A 148 -26.99 -2.23 -3.11
C VAL A 148 -27.79 -1.20 -3.90
N ARG A 149 -28.33 -0.17 -3.24
CA ARG A 149 -29.08 0.91 -3.93
C ARG A 149 -28.26 1.65 -5.00
N ILE A 150 -26.95 1.79 -4.78
CA ILE A 150 -26.04 2.37 -5.78
C ILE A 150 -25.81 1.38 -6.93
N ALA A 151 -25.60 0.11 -6.62
CA ALA A 151 -25.36 -0.94 -7.61
C ALA A 151 -26.58 -1.17 -8.53
N GLU A 152 -27.81 -1.09 -7.99
CA GLU A 152 -29.04 -1.18 -8.79
C GLU A 152 -29.17 -0.08 -9.85
N LYS A 153 -28.55 1.08 -9.59
CA LYS A 153 -28.52 2.23 -10.53
C LYS A 153 -27.32 2.18 -11.47
N LEU A 154 -26.38 1.26 -11.25
CA LEU A 154 -25.16 1.17 -12.06
C LEU A 154 -25.48 0.54 -13.42
N THR A 155 -25.17 1.25 -14.48
CA THR A 155 -25.17 0.71 -15.84
C THR A 155 -23.75 0.35 -16.26
N GLY A 156 -23.56 -0.85 -16.82
CA GLY A 156 -22.26 -1.35 -17.24
C GLY A 156 -21.45 -2.04 -16.11
N LYS A 157 -20.14 -2.19 -16.32
CA LYS A 157 -19.25 -2.97 -15.43
C LYS A 157 -18.35 -2.13 -14.52
N ILE A 158 -18.17 -0.85 -14.83
CA ILE A 158 -17.22 0.04 -14.14
C ILE A 158 -17.98 1.24 -13.60
N LEU A 159 -17.68 1.63 -12.35
CA LEU A 159 -18.30 2.80 -11.72
C LEU A 159 -18.05 4.08 -12.54
N PRO A 160 -19.05 4.96 -12.73
CA PRO A 160 -18.90 6.18 -13.51
C PRO A 160 -17.78 7.10 -13.00
N CYS A 161 -17.58 7.19 -11.68
CA CYS A 161 -16.48 7.95 -11.10
C CYS A 161 -15.11 7.37 -11.50
N VAL A 162 -14.96 6.05 -11.49
CA VAL A 162 -13.72 5.38 -11.90
C VAL A 162 -13.47 5.56 -13.39
N MET A 163 -14.51 5.46 -14.22
CA MET A 163 -14.41 5.73 -15.66
C MET A 163 -14.01 7.18 -15.94
N LYS A 164 -14.58 8.14 -15.21
CA LYS A 164 -14.21 9.55 -15.31
C LYS A 164 -12.73 9.74 -14.97
N ASP A 165 -12.27 9.20 -13.84
CA ASP A 165 -10.87 9.29 -13.42
C ASP A 165 -9.92 8.63 -14.44
N LEU A 166 -10.31 7.49 -15.02
CA LEU A 166 -9.57 6.82 -16.08
C LEU A 166 -9.46 7.68 -17.33
N HIS A 167 -10.57 8.27 -17.79
CA HIS A 167 -10.58 9.16 -18.95
C HIS A 167 -9.75 10.42 -18.72
N GLU A 168 -9.76 10.98 -17.52
CA GLU A 168 -8.92 12.12 -17.17
C GLU A 168 -7.43 11.75 -17.22
N LYS A 169 -7.06 10.59 -16.67
CA LYS A 169 -5.68 10.07 -16.70
C LYS A 169 -5.22 9.63 -18.09
N SER A 170 -6.13 9.22 -18.97
CA SER A 170 -5.79 8.76 -20.32
C SER A 170 -5.58 9.89 -21.33
N ARG A 171 -5.92 11.14 -20.97
CA ARG A 171 -5.74 12.29 -21.85
C ARG A 171 -4.26 12.66 -21.95
N ASN A 172 -3.81 12.98 -23.16
CA ASN A 172 -2.47 13.50 -23.46
C ASN A 172 -1.33 12.60 -22.94
N LEU A 173 -1.57 11.28 -22.87
CA LEU A 173 -0.51 10.32 -22.63
C LEU A 173 0.33 10.22 -23.90
N ASN A 174 1.52 10.82 -23.87
CA ASN A 174 2.52 10.69 -24.93
C ASN A 174 3.21 9.31 -24.86
N PHE A 175 2.41 8.25 -24.86
CA PHE A 175 2.87 6.86 -24.72
C PHE A 175 2.77 6.13 -26.06
N SER A 176 3.76 5.29 -26.34
CA SER A 176 3.75 4.35 -27.45
C SER A 176 3.15 3.02 -27.01
N ILE A 177 2.25 2.45 -27.80
CA ILE A 177 1.67 1.13 -27.52
C ILE A 177 2.03 0.20 -28.68
N THR A 178 2.71 -0.90 -28.37
CA THR A 178 3.05 -1.96 -29.32
C THR A 178 2.30 -3.22 -28.92
N LYS A 179 1.36 -3.67 -29.73
CA LYS A 179 0.53 -4.84 -29.44
C LYS A 179 1.19 -6.10 -30.01
N CYS A 180 1.27 -7.14 -29.19
CA CYS A 180 1.64 -8.49 -29.63
C CYS A 180 0.39 -9.33 -29.88
N THR A 181 -0.56 -9.30 -28.95
CA THR A 181 -1.88 -9.95 -29.04
C THR A 181 -2.96 -9.01 -28.48
N PRO A 182 -4.27 -9.36 -28.54
CA PRO A 182 -5.31 -8.56 -27.87
C PRO A 182 -5.11 -8.39 -26.35
N MET A 183 -4.41 -9.33 -25.70
CA MET A 183 -4.19 -9.35 -24.26
C MET A 183 -2.74 -9.05 -23.84
N ILE A 184 -1.79 -9.03 -24.79
CA ILE A 184 -0.37 -8.83 -24.53
C ILE A 184 0.16 -7.67 -25.36
N GLY A 185 0.85 -6.75 -24.70
CA GLY A 185 1.49 -5.62 -25.37
C GLY A 185 2.58 -4.98 -24.54
N GLU A 186 3.23 -3.99 -25.15
CA GLU A 186 4.21 -3.13 -24.51
C GLU A 186 3.70 -1.69 -24.54
N VAL A 187 3.83 -1.02 -23.40
CA VAL A 187 3.60 0.43 -23.27
C VAL A 187 4.94 1.08 -22.97
N GLY A 188 5.28 2.11 -23.74
CA GLY A 188 6.48 2.90 -23.57
C GLY A 188 6.18 4.38 -23.48
N GLY A 189 7.14 5.13 -22.95
CA GLY A 189 7.06 6.57 -22.85
C GLY A 189 8.41 7.17 -22.46
N VAL A 190 8.41 8.47 -22.22
CA VAL A 190 9.58 9.23 -21.78
C VAL A 190 9.26 9.91 -20.46
N ASN A 191 10.15 9.82 -19.48
CA ASN A 191 9.97 10.50 -18.20
C ASN A 191 10.39 11.99 -18.29
N LYS A 192 10.28 12.73 -17.18
CA LYS A 192 10.66 14.16 -17.14
C LYS A 192 12.15 14.41 -17.42
N ASP A 193 13.00 13.42 -17.17
CA ASP A 193 14.44 13.47 -17.38
C ASP A 193 14.84 13.04 -18.80
N LEU A 194 13.88 12.94 -19.72
CA LEU A 194 14.05 12.49 -21.10
C LEU A 194 14.55 11.04 -21.25
N ILE A 195 14.41 10.23 -20.20
CA ILE A 195 14.79 8.82 -20.20
C ILE A 195 13.60 7.98 -20.70
N PRO A 196 13.79 7.18 -21.77
CA PRO A 196 12.76 6.26 -22.25
C PRO A 196 12.54 5.11 -21.27
N TRP A 197 11.29 4.70 -21.11
CA TRP A 197 10.90 3.53 -20.34
C TRP A 197 9.92 2.68 -21.13
N ARG A 198 9.90 1.38 -20.84
CA ARG A 198 9.01 0.39 -21.47
C ARG A 198 8.57 -0.65 -20.47
N PHE A 199 7.31 -1.04 -20.54
CA PHE A 199 6.72 -2.09 -19.73
C PHE A 199 5.86 -3.00 -20.60
N THR A 200 6.10 -4.30 -20.46
CA THR A 200 5.27 -5.34 -21.05
C THR A 200 4.11 -5.64 -20.10
N MET A 201 2.93 -5.86 -20.67
CA MET A 201 1.70 -6.15 -19.94
C MET A 201 1.05 -7.40 -20.53
N ASP A 202 0.58 -8.27 -19.64
CA ASP A 202 -0.24 -9.43 -19.95
C ASP A 202 -1.54 -9.30 -19.15
N LEU A 203 -2.61 -8.95 -19.86
CA LEU A 203 -3.93 -8.71 -19.27
C LEU A 203 -4.63 -10.01 -18.84
N GLU A 204 -4.25 -11.16 -19.42
CA GLU A 204 -4.83 -12.46 -19.09
C GLU A 204 -4.21 -12.99 -17.80
N ARG A 205 -2.88 -12.93 -17.71
CA ARG A 205 -2.13 -13.32 -16.51
C ARG A 205 -2.18 -12.29 -15.38
N ARG A 206 -2.67 -11.08 -15.66
CA ARG A 206 -2.70 -9.98 -14.70
C ARG A 206 -1.28 -9.59 -14.25
N GLU A 207 -0.38 -9.47 -15.21
CA GLU A 207 1.02 -9.17 -14.97
C GLU A 207 1.46 -7.92 -15.73
N CYS A 208 2.24 -7.07 -15.07
CA CYS A 208 2.95 -5.97 -15.70
C CYS A 208 4.43 -6.09 -15.33
N SER A 209 5.34 -5.93 -16.29
CA SER A 209 6.76 -5.94 -15.96
C SER A 209 7.13 -4.77 -15.04
N CYS A 210 6.35 -3.68 -15.03
CA CYS A 210 6.45 -2.60 -14.04
C CYS A 210 6.26 -3.07 -12.58
N GLY A 211 5.64 -4.24 -12.38
CA GLY A 211 5.37 -4.85 -11.09
C GLY A 211 4.12 -4.31 -10.39
N ALA A 212 3.39 -3.39 -11.04
CA ALA A 212 2.10 -2.87 -10.59
C ALA A 212 0.98 -3.54 -11.39
N TRP A 213 0.10 -4.26 -10.70
CA TRP A 213 -1.15 -4.80 -11.23
C TRP A 213 -2.20 -4.76 -10.12
#